data_AF-A0AAV5RIG5-F1
#
_entry.id   AF-A0AAV5RIG5-F1
#
_cell.length_a   1.000
_cell.length_b   1.000
_cell.length_c   1.000
_cell.angle_alpha   90.00
_cell.angle_beta   90.00
_cell.angle_gamma   90.00
#
_symmetry.space_group_name_H-M   'P 1'
#
loop_
_entity.id
_entity.type
_entity.pdbx_description
1 polymer ?
#
loop_
_entity_poly.entity_id
_entity_poly.type
_entity_poly.pdbx_seq_one_letter_code
_entity_poly.pdbx_strand_id
1 'polypeptide(L)'
;MYSLGNALTNPFWVVTFSLALSGWLITFIGSIFHNVYYGPLYPKFYWWGVVYELLITMAIIHAVLSDRIYMYQSSLVGLVSIAAIYTTTNANQFVWGESWSAGMAAGGYIILSIVNFCWIVFLGTTNDEPLHHYIRKGVYRRRNGMKQIQ
;
A
#
# COMPACT_ATOMS: atom_id res chain seq x y z
N MET A 1 24.24 10.10 11.00
CA MET A 1 24.56 8.71 10.61
C MET A 1 23.25 8.03 10.27
N TYR A 2 23.05 7.67 9.00
CA TYR A 2 21.77 7.20 8.46
C TYR A 2 21.51 5.77 8.93
N SER A 3 20.56 5.62 9.85
CA SER A 3 20.07 4.32 10.29
C SER A 3 19.13 3.73 9.23
N LEU A 4 19.70 3.30 8.11
CA LEU A 4 19.01 2.38 7.18
C LEU A 4 18.52 1.11 7.91
N GLY A 5 19.10 0.81 9.08
CA GLY A 5 18.75 -0.29 9.96
C GLY A 5 17.59 -0.04 10.93
N ASN A 6 16.85 1.08 10.91
CA ASN A 6 15.63 1.22 11.73
C ASN A 6 14.33 1.15 10.91
N ALA A 7 14.30 1.66 9.68
CA ALA A 7 13.09 1.68 8.85
C ALA A 7 12.74 0.29 8.28
N LEU A 8 13.76 -0.49 7.87
CA LEU A 8 13.61 -1.89 7.47
C LEU A 8 13.46 -2.86 8.65
N THR A 9 13.64 -2.39 9.89
CA THR A 9 13.51 -3.23 11.10
C THR A 9 12.07 -3.34 11.58
N ASN A 10 11.13 -2.57 10.99
CA ASN A 10 9.72 -2.79 11.25
C ASN A 10 9.23 -4.01 10.46
N PRO A 11 8.81 -5.10 11.14
CA PRO A 11 8.41 -6.35 10.48
C PRO A 11 7.24 -6.15 9.51
N PHE A 12 6.39 -5.15 9.72
CA PHE A 12 5.26 -4.86 8.83
C PHE A 12 5.70 -4.52 7.40
N TRP A 13 6.68 -3.63 7.25
CA TRP A 13 7.14 -3.20 5.93
C TRP A 13 7.82 -4.32 5.16
N VAL A 14 8.68 -5.09 5.83
CA VAL A 14 9.40 -6.21 5.19
C VAL A 14 8.43 -7.28 4.70
N VAL A 15 7.45 -7.65 5.54
CA VAL A 15 6.45 -8.67 5.18
C VAL A 15 5.58 -8.17 4.03
N THR A 16 5.04 -6.95 4.11
CA THR A 16 4.17 -6.42 3.06
C THR A 16 4.90 -6.20 1.73
N PHE A 17 6.16 -5.76 1.74
CA PHE A 17 6.98 -5.69 0.52
C PHE A 17 7.26 -7.06 -0.09
N SER A 18 7.53 -8.08 0.73
CA SER A 18 7.73 -9.44 0.22
C SER A 18 6.47 -10.00 -0.46
N LEU A 19 5.30 -9.72 0.11
CA LEU A 19 4.01 -10.10 -0.46
C LEU A 19 3.69 -9.30 -1.73
N ALA A 20 3.96 -8.00 -1.73
CA ALA A 20 3.79 -7.15 -2.91
C ALA A 20 4.64 -7.65 -4.09
N LEU A 21 5.93 -7.92 -3.87
CA LEU A 21 6.83 -8.44 -4.90
C LEU A 21 6.39 -9.81 -5.41
N SER A 22 5.99 -10.70 -4.51
CA SER A 22 5.52 -12.05 -4.88
C SER A 22 4.21 -11.98 -5.69
N GLY A 23 3.24 -11.20 -5.22
CA GLY A 23 1.98 -10.98 -5.93
C GLY A 23 2.19 -10.33 -7.30
N TRP A 24 3.12 -9.36 -7.38
CA TRP A 24 3.50 -8.73 -8.63
C TRP A 24 4.11 -9.71 -9.63
N LEU A 25 5.04 -10.57 -9.19
CA LEU A 25 5.66 -11.59 -10.05
C LEU A 25 4.63 -12.58 -10.59
N ILE A 26 3.72 -13.07 -9.74
CA ILE A 26 2.67 -14.01 -10.14
C ILE A 26 1.75 -13.37 -11.16
N THR A 27 1.31 -12.13 -10.91
CA THR A 27 0.47 -11.37 -11.85
C THR A 27 1.19 -11.15 -13.17
N PHE A 28 2.44 -10.70 -13.15
CA PHE A 28 3.21 -10.40 -14.36
C PHE A 28 3.39 -11.64 -15.24
N ILE A 29 3.76 -12.77 -14.64
CA ILE A 29 3.90 -14.04 -15.33
C ILE A 29 2.54 -14.52 -15.88
N GLY A 30 1.48 -14.43 -15.08
CA GLY A 30 0.12 -14.78 -15.49
C GLY A 30 -0.39 -13.92 -16.65
N SER A 31 -0.06 -12.63 -16.69
CA SER A 31 -0.38 -11.71 -17.77
C SER A 31 0.38 -12.04 -19.06
N ILE A 32 1.67 -12.42 -18.96
CA ILE A 32 2.47 -12.83 -20.13
C ILE A 32 1.89 -14.10 -20.73
N PHE A 33 1.65 -15.14 -19.92
CA PHE A 33 1.06 -16.38 -20.41
C PHE A 33 -0.30 -16.16 -21.05
N HIS A 34 -1.13 -15.28 -20.47
CA HIS A 34 -2.45 -15.02 -21.02
C HIS A 34 -2.36 -14.37 -22.40
N ASN A 35 -1.44 -13.41 -22.58
CA ASN A 35 -1.19 -12.77 -23.87
C ASN A 35 -0.63 -13.74 -24.92
N VAL A 36 0.28 -14.64 -24.53
CA VAL A 36 0.90 -15.60 -25.45
C VAL A 36 -0.10 -16.68 -25.90
N TYR A 37 -0.89 -17.24 -24.99
CA TYR A 37 -1.78 -18.37 -25.29
C TYR A 37 -3.15 -17.93 -25.86
N TYR A 38 -3.66 -16.79 -25.45
CA TYR A 38 -5.02 -16.32 -25.80
C TYR A 38 -5.03 -15.06 -26.68
N GLY A 39 -3.85 -14.57 -27.09
CA GLY A 39 -3.69 -13.52 -28.10
C GLY A 39 -4.13 -12.12 -27.63
N PRO A 40 -4.47 -11.20 -28.57
CA PRO A 40 -4.70 -9.77 -28.30
C PRO A 40 -5.98 -9.45 -27.48
N LEU A 41 -6.61 -10.46 -26.87
CA LEU A 41 -7.65 -10.30 -25.87
C LEU A 41 -7.15 -9.76 -24.52
N TYR A 42 -5.87 -9.39 -24.42
CA TYR A 42 -5.35 -8.66 -23.27
C TYR A 42 -5.36 -7.15 -23.53
N PRO A 43 -6.39 -6.40 -23.09
CA PRO A 43 -6.45 -4.95 -23.20
C PRO A 43 -5.15 -4.28 -22.76
N LYS A 44 -4.68 -3.32 -23.57
CA LYS A 44 -3.49 -2.51 -23.27
C LYS A 44 -3.57 -1.83 -21.89
N PHE A 45 -4.78 -1.56 -21.43
CA PHE A 45 -5.06 -0.98 -20.11
C PHE A 45 -4.58 -1.87 -18.95
N TYR A 46 -4.63 -3.20 -19.08
CA TYR A 46 -4.20 -4.11 -18.03
C TYR A 46 -2.67 -4.14 -17.86
N TRP A 47 -1.92 -4.02 -18.95
CA TRP A 47 -0.46 -3.88 -18.90
C TRP A 47 -0.04 -2.65 -18.10
N TRP A 48 -0.78 -1.54 -18.28
CA TRP A 48 -0.53 -0.33 -17.49
C TRP A 48 -0.77 -0.56 -16.01
N GLY A 49 -1.82 -1.29 -15.63
CA GLY A 49 -2.08 -1.63 -14.23
C GLY A 49 -0.91 -2.37 -13.57
N VAL A 50 -0.30 -3.35 -14.26
CA VAL A 50 0.85 -4.10 -13.73
C VAL A 50 2.10 -3.22 -13.56
N VAL A 51 2.33 -2.30 -14.51
CA VAL A 51 3.44 -1.34 -14.42
C VAL A 51 3.20 -0.33 -13.31
N TYR A 52 1.97 0.19 -13.20
CA TYR A 52 1.58 1.13 -12.16
C TYR A 52 1.81 0.52 -10.76
N GLU A 53 1.42 -0.73 -10.57
CA GLU A 53 1.64 -1.44 -9.30
C GLU A 53 3.12 -1.54 -8.91
N LEU A 54 4.01 -1.81 -9.88
CA LEU A 54 5.46 -1.82 -9.65
C LEU A 54 5.95 -0.43 -9.23
N LEU A 55 5.50 0.62 -9.92
CA LEU A 55 5.92 1.99 -9.64
C LEU A 55 5.47 2.43 -8.24
N ILE A 56 4.26 2.06 -7.82
CA ILE A 56 3.76 2.35 -6.47
C ILE A 56 4.56 1.60 -5.41
N THR A 57 4.84 0.31 -5.64
CA THR A 57 5.69 -0.49 -4.73
C THR A 57 7.07 0.15 -4.57
N MET A 58 7.69 0.57 -5.68
CA MET A 58 8.98 1.28 -5.66
C MET A 58 8.90 2.65 -4.97
N ALA A 59 7.83 3.41 -5.19
CA ALA A 59 7.64 4.72 -4.57
C ALA A 59 7.54 4.61 -3.04
N ILE A 60 6.86 3.58 -2.53
CA ILE A 60 6.75 3.32 -1.09
C ILE A 60 8.09 2.85 -0.53
N ILE A 61 8.81 1.94 -1.22
CA ILE A 61 10.17 1.53 -0.82
C ILE A 61 11.09 2.75 -0.72
N HIS A 62 11.06 3.64 -1.71
CA HIS A 62 11.84 4.88 -1.71
C HIS A 62 11.45 5.82 -0.56
N ALA A 63 10.15 5.97 -0.29
CA ALA A 63 9.66 6.78 0.84
C ALA A 63 10.09 6.23 2.20
N VAL A 64 10.11 4.89 2.36
CA VAL A 64 10.58 4.19 3.56
C VAL A 64 12.10 4.35 3.72
N LEU A 65 12.88 4.14 2.65
CA LEU A 65 14.34 4.30 2.68
C LEU A 65 14.77 5.74 2.99
N SER A 66 13.98 6.72 2.56
CA SER A 66 14.27 8.14 2.79
C SER A 66 13.87 8.61 4.20
N ASP A 67 13.20 7.77 5.00
CA ASP A 67 12.64 8.13 6.32
C ASP A 67 11.71 9.36 6.28
N ARG A 68 11.04 9.59 5.13
CA ARG A 68 10.14 10.74 4.91
C ARG A 68 8.69 10.35 4.68
N ILE A 69 8.30 9.14 5.10
CA ILE A 69 6.94 8.61 4.91
C ILE A 69 5.88 9.61 5.41
N TYR A 70 6.11 10.23 6.57
CA TYR A 70 5.16 11.18 7.18
C TYR A 70 4.92 12.46 6.37
N MET A 71 5.94 12.93 5.63
CA MET A 71 5.81 14.12 4.78
C MET A 71 5.00 13.82 3.51
N TYR A 72 5.06 12.59 3.02
CA TYR A 72 4.41 12.16 1.79
C TYR A 72 3.19 11.26 2.04
N GLN A 73 2.73 11.12 3.29
CA GLN A 73 1.69 10.16 3.65
C GLN A 73 0.40 10.37 2.86
N SER A 74 -0.06 11.62 2.73
CA SER A 74 -1.31 11.95 2.05
C SER A 74 -1.24 11.72 0.54
N SER A 75 -0.11 12.03 -0.09
CA SER A 75 0.10 11.78 -1.52
C SER A 75 0.27 10.29 -1.80
N LEU A 76 0.97 9.55 -0.94
CA LEU A 76 1.14 8.11 -1.05
C LEU A 76 -0.20 7.38 -0.89
N VAL A 77 -1.06 7.76 0.05
CA VAL A 77 -2.41 7.17 0.19
C VAL A 77 -3.22 7.39 -1.09
N GLY A 78 -3.17 8.58 -1.69
CA GLY A 78 -3.87 8.87 -2.94
C GLY A 78 -3.37 7.98 -4.09
N LEU A 79 -2.06 7.84 -4.22
CA LEU A 79 -1.43 6.98 -5.24
C LEU A 79 -1.75 5.49 -5.03
N VAL A 80 -1.70 4.99 -3.80
CA VAL A 80 -2.05 3.59 -3.48
C VAL A 80 -3.55 3.33 -3.68
N SER A 81 -4.41 4.31 -3.45
CA SER A 81 -5.86 4.18 -3.69
C SER A 81 -6.16 3.94 -5.18
N ILE A 82 -5.44 4.62 -6.07
CA ILE A 82 -5.55 4.38 -7.51
C ILE A 82 -5.06 2.97 -7.87
N ALA A 83 -3.98 2.50 -7.23
CA ALA A 83 -3.45 1.14 -7.41
C ALA A 83 -4.46 0.06 -6.97
N ALA A 84 -5.15 0.31 -5.85
CA ALA A 84 -6.21 -0.56 -5.36
C ALA A 84 -7.38 -0.67 -6.35
N ILE A 85 -7.77 0.43 -7.01
CA ILE A 85 -8.82 0.41 -8.05
C ILE A 85 -8.38 -0.41 -9.27
N TYR A 86 -7.15 -0.23 -9.74
CA TYR A 86 -6.61 -1.02 -10.85
C TYR A 86 -6.56 -2.51 -10.52
N THR A 87 -6.01 -2.88 -9.36
CA THR A 87 -5.88 -4.28 -8.95
C THR A 87 -7.22 -4.96 -8.74
N THR A 88 -8.20 -4.30 -8.11
CA THR A 88 -9.55 -4.85 -7.92
C THR A 88 -10.34 -4.99 -9.22
N THR A 89 -10.26 -4.00 -10.12
CA THR A 89 -10.92 -4.08 -11.43
C THR A 89 -10.32 -5.21 -12.27
N ASN A 90 -8.99 -5.34 -12.28
CA ASN A 90 -8.30 -6.38 -13.02
C ASN A 90 -8.59 -7.76 -12.41
N ALA A 91 -8.58 -7.88 -11.08
CA ALA A 91 -8.95 -9.13 -10.40
C ALA A 91 -10.35 -9.60 -10.82
N ASN A 92 -11.34 -8.70 -10.85
CA ASN A 92 -12.70 -9.04 -11.28
C ASN A 92 -12.75 -9.51 -12.75
N GLN A 93 -11.86 -9.02 -13.61
CA GLN A 93 -11.86 -9.41 -15.03
C GLN A 93 -11.21 -10.78 -15.25
N PHE A 94 -10.17 -11.12 -14.49
CA PHE A 94 -9.47 -12.39 -14.63
C PHE A 94 -10.07 -13.53 -13.79
N VAL A 95 -10.83 -13.24 -12.72
CA VAL A 95 -11.40 -14.28 -11.84
C VAL A 95 -12.43 -15.16 -12.55
N TRP A 96 -13.13 -14.62 -13.55
CA TRP A 96 -14.12 -15.36 -14.35
C TRP A 96 -13.50 -16.06 -15.57
N GLY A 97 -12.19 -15.92 -15.78
CA GLY A 97 -11.51 -16.59 -16.88
C GLY A 97 -11.31 -18.08 -16.59
N GLU A 98 -11.83 -18.96 -17.46
CA GLU A 98 -11.69 -20.43 -17.33
C GLU A 98 -10.27 -20.96 -17.59
N SER A 99 -9.31 -20.06 -17.88
CA SER A 99 -7.92 -20.45 -18.16
C SER A 99 -7.07 -20.49 -16.90
N TRP A 100 -6.16 -21.46 -16.82
CA TRP A 100 -5.15 -21.55 -15.76
C TRP A 100 -4.33 -20.25 -15.64
N SER A 101 -4.03 -19.61 -16.78
CA SER A 101 -3.30 -18.35 -16.85
C SER A 101 -4.08 -17.18 -16.26
N ALA A 102 -5.40 -17.13 -16.47
CA ALA A 102 -6.27 -16.13 -15.84
C ALA A 102 -6.37 -16.35 -14.33
N GLY A 103 -6.45 -17.61 -13.88
CA GLY A 103 -6.42 -17.95 -12.45
C GLY A 103 -5.14 -17.50 -11.75
N MET A 104 -3.97 -17.67 -12.38
CA MET A 104 -2.70 -17.16 -11.86
C MET A 104 -2.68 -15.64 -11.77
N ALA A 105 -3.07 -14.95 -12.84
CA ALA A 105 -3.12 -13.49 -12.86
C ALA A 105 -4.11 -12.94 -11.82
N ALA A 106 -5.31 -13.54 -11.72
CA ALA A 106 -6.32 -13.16 -10.74
C ALA A 106 -5.83 -13.35 -9.29
N GLY A 107 -5.19 -14.48 -8.98
CA GLY A 107 -4.63 -14.76 -7.67
C GLY A 107 -3.58 -13.72 -7.25
N GLY A 108 -2.69 -13.33 -8.17
CA GLY A 108 -1.71 -12.27 -7.92
C GLY A 108 -2.36 -10.90 -7.68
N TYR A 109 -3.36 -10.52 -8.48
CA TYR A 109 -4.09 -9.26 -8.28
C TYR A 109 -4.85 -9.20 -6.95
N ILE A 110 -5.41 -10.33 -6.48
CA ILE A 110 -6.08 -10.41 -5.18
C ILE A 110 -5.07 -10.15 -4.05
N ILE A 111 -3.91 -10.81 -4.07
CA ILE A 111 -2.85 -10.60 -3.06
C ILE A 111 -2.41 -9.13 -3.05
N LEU A 112 -2.17 -8.56 -4.23
CA LEU A 112 -1.79 -7.14 -4.37
C LEU A 112 -2.87 -6.20 -3.83
N SER A 113 -4.16 -6.47 -4.11
CA SER A 113 -5.26 -5.66 -3.59
C SER A 113 -5.28 -5.63 -2.05
N ILE A 114 -5.04 -6.78 -1.40
CA ILE A 114 -4.98 -6.89 0.06
C ILE A 114 -3.82 -6.06 0.61
N VAL A 115 -2.65 -6.15 -0.01
CA VAL A 115 -1.47 -5.36 0.39
C VAL A 115 -1.72 -3.86 0.23
N ASN A 116 -2.34 -3.44 -0.88
CA ASN A 116 -2.71 -2.04 -1.09
C ASN A 116 -3.68 -1.53 -0.03
N PHE A 117 -4.68 -2.32 0.36
CA PHE A 117 -5.56 -1.96 1.48
C PHE A 117 -4.80 -1.83 2.80
N CYS A 118 -3.86 -2.74 3.10
CA CYS A 118 -3.00 -2.62 4.28
C CYS A 118 -2.17 -1.34 4.27
N TRP A 119 -1.60 -0.97 3.12
CA TRP A 119 -0.83 0.26 2.96
C TRP A 119 -1.70 1.52 3.10
N ILE A 120 -2.91 1.53 2.54
CA ILE A 120 -3.86 2.65 2.72
C ILE A 120 -4.19 2.85 4.19
N VAL A 121 -4.50 1.77 4.92
CA VAL A 121 -4.81 1.86 6.35
C VAL A 121 -3.60 2.36 7.14
N PHE A 122 -2.42 1.79 6.89
CA PHE A 122 -1.20 2.16 7.62
C PHE A 122 -0.78 3.62 7.37
N LEU A 123 -0.84 4.08 6.12
CA LEU A 123 -0.48 5.45 5.75
C LEU A 123 -1.61 6.45 6.07
N GLY A 124 -2.86 6.00 6.13
CA GLY A 124 -4.03 6.81 6.45
C GLY A 124 -4.22 7.07 7.95
N THR A 125 -3.64 6.24 8.81
CA THR A 125 -3.61 6.51 10.25
C THR A 125 -2.53 7.55 10.56
N THR A 126 -2.92 8.81 10.73
CA THR A 126 -2.02 9.86 11.23
C THR A 126 -1.53 9.50 12.63
N ASN A 127 -0.23 9.68 12.91
CA ASN A 127 0.36 9.62 14.27
C ASN A 127 -0.07 10.77 15.21
N ASP A 128 -1.14 11.49 14.87
CA ASP A 128 -1.79 12.48 15.71
C ASP A 128 -2.99 11.76 16.36
N GLU A 129 -3.03 11.43 17.66
CA GLU A 129 -2.35 12.01 18.83
C GLU A 129 -2.35 11.03 20.02
N PRO A 130 -1.17 10.75 20.63
CA PRO A 130 -1.08 10.62 22.09
C PRO A 130 -0.66 11.95 22.74
N LEU A 131 0.03 12.82 21.99
CA LEU A 131 0.62 14.07 22.50
C LEU A 131 -0.43 15.14 22.86
N HIS A 132 -1.51 15.24 22.09
CA HIS A 132 -2.60 16.19 22.37
C HIS A 132 -3.39 15.79 23.62
N HIS A 133 -3.43 14.51 23.98
CA HIS A 133 -3.93 14.07 25.29
C HIS A 133 -3.04 14.58 26.43
N TYR A 134 -1.72 14.55 26.30
CA TYR A 134 -0.81 15.03 27.35
C TYR A 134 -0.83 16.55 27.49
N ILE A 135 -0.84 17.28 26.36
CA ILE A 135 -0.91 18.75 26.35
C ILE A 135 -2.28 19.23 26.86
N ARG A 136 -3.39 18.59 26.46
CA ARG A 136 -4.73 18.90 26.97
C ARG A 136 -4.84 18.58 28.47
N LYS A 137 -4.23 17.50 28.96
CA LYS A 137 -4.16 17.21 30.41
C LYS A 137 -3.38 18.28 31.20
N GLY A 138 -2.26 18.77 30.67
CA GLY A 138 -1.49 19.85 31.29
C GLY A 138 -2.26 21.16 31.40
N VAL A 139 -2.98 21.54 30.33
CA VAL A 139 -3.80 22.76 30.28
C VAL A 139 -5.04 22.65 31.20
N TYR A 140 -5.71 21.49 31.27
CA TYR A 140 -6.82 21.27 32.21
C TYR A 140 -6.39 21.34 33.68
N ARG A 141 -5.22 20.78 34.02
CA ARG A 141 -4.71 20.77 35.39
C ARG A 141 -4.34 22.18 35.90
N ARG A 142 -3.79 23.05 35.03
CA ARG A 142 -3.55 24.47 35.39
C ARG A 142 -4.85 25.25 35.58
N ARG A 143 -5.88 25.00 34.76
CA ARG A 143 -7.16 25.72 34.85
C ARG A 143 -7.95 25.36 36.12
N ASN A 144 -7.88 24.10 36.57
CA ASN A 144 -8.51 23.68 37.82
C ASN A 144 -7.73 24.14 39.07
N GLY A 145 -6.41 24.28 38.99
CA GLY A 145 -5.61 24.87 40.07
C GLY A 145 -5.92 26.35 40.33
N MET A 146 -6.31 27.11 39.30
CA MET A 146 -6.69 28.53 39.46
C MET A 146 -8.10 28.74 40.04
N LYS A 147 -8.96 27.71 40.06
CA LYS A 147 -10.31 27.77 40.67
C LYS A 147 -10.34 27.44 42.16
N GLN A 148 -9.23 26.98 42.73
CA GLN A 148 -9.12 26.61 44.16
C GLN A 148 -8.45 27.73 44.99
N ILE A 149 -8.14 28.88 44.36
CA ILE A 149 -7.45 30.03 44.97
C ILE A 149 -8.40 31.26 44.98
N GLN A 150 -9.70 31.03 44.79
CA GLN A 150 -10.78 32.00 45.02
C GLN A 150 -11.81 31.38 45.96
#